data_AF-A0A2N0Q2K5-F1
#
_entry.id   AF-A0A2N0Q2K5-F1
#
_cell.length_a   1.000
_cell.length_b   1.000
_cell.length_c   1.000
_cell.angle_alpha   90.00
_cell.angle_beta   90.00
_cell.angle_gamma   90.00
#
_symmetry.space_group_name_H-M   'P 1'
#
loop_
_entity.id
_entity.type
_entity.pdbx_description
1 polymer ?
#
loop_
_entity_poly.entity_id
_entity_poly.type
_entity_poly.pdbx_seq_one_letter_code
_entity_poly.pdbx_strand_id
1 'polypeptide(L)'
;MHQIRYGSKITIKHCSTGNFLSHGEQIPIETDSQLSKVSCDGMSRPAANEIWIVSSPYGENKVPGDPIHYNSIISLKHETTGGSLHATENNVWSFMGRSENSNWLVRRHTTEPGYHNDPNGVWAIGDIIILENVSNKLPLYSNDNHNVSLDGDGYEENNKWYAEIAGQ
;
A
#
# COMPACT_ATOMS: atom_id res chain seq x y z
N MET A 1 -13.68 6.15 -16.37
CA MET A 1 -12.42 5.74 -15.72
C MET A 1 -12.53 6.17 -14.26
N HIS A 2 -12.46 5.23 -13.32
CA HIS A 2 -12.60 5.54 -11.89
C HIS A 2 -11.21 5.81 -11.32
N GLN A 3 -11.03 6.98 -10.68
CA GLN A 3 -9.76 7.45 -10.14
C GLN A 3 -9.67 7.17 -8.65
N ILE A 4 -8.48 6.78 -8.17
CA ILE A 4 -8.19 6.72 -6.74
C ILE A 4 -7.90 8.13 -6.23
N ARG A 5 -8.47 8.47 -5.07
CA ARG A 5 -8.43 9.80 -4.46
C ARG A 5 -8.06 9.68 -2.99
N TYR A 6 -7.58 10.76 -2.39
CA TYR A 6 -7.47 10.81 -0.93
C TYR A 6 -8.86 10.59 -0.30
N GLY A 7 -8.96 9.69 0.66
CA GLY A 7 -10.20 9.22 1.28
C GLY A 7 -10.82 7.99 0.62
N SER A 8 -10.33 7.53 -0.53
CA SER A 8 -10.81 6.28 -1.16
C SER A 8 -10.56 5.08 -0.26
N LYS A 9 -11.59 4.25 -0.08
CA LYS A 9 -11.48 2.91 0.49
C LYS A 9 -11.11 1.94 -0.61
N ILE A 10 -9.96 1.29 -0.47
CA ILE A 10 -9.37 0.41 -1.46
C ILE A 10 -8.98 -0.92 -0.86
N THR A 11 -8.83 -1.90 -1.72
CA THR A 11 -8.06 -3.11 -1.45
C THR A 11 -6.80 -3.04 -2.31
N ILE A 12 -5.72 -3.67 -1.87
CA ILE A 12 -4.46 -3.71 -2.59
C ILE A 12 -4.15 -5.18 -2.86
N LYS A 13 -4.11 -5.57 -4.12
CA LYS A 13 -3.94 -6.97 -4.52
C LYS A 13 -2.57 -7.16 -5.15
N HIS A 14 -1.89 -8.22 -4.73
CA HIS A 14 -0.63 -8.63 -5.30
C HIS A 14 -0.87 -9.27 -6.67
N CYS A 15 -0.14 -8.81 -7.69
CA CYS A 15 -0.35 -9.27 -9.06
C CYS A 15 -0.01 -10.76 -9.26
N SER A 16 1.08 -11.23 -8.65
CA SER A 16 1.56 -12.62 -8.85
C SER A 16 0.67 -13.64 -8.14
N THR A 17 0.36 -13.42 -6.86
CA THR A 17 -0.40 -14.39 -6.05
C THR A 17 -1.90 -14.19 -6.14
N GLY A 18 -2.37 -13.00 -6.51
CA GLY A 18 -3.78 -12.63 -6.49
C GLY A 18 -4.37 -12.45 -5.08
N ASN A 19 -3.55 -12.47 -4.03
CA ASN A 19 -3.99 -12.22 -2.66
C ASN A 19 -4.01 -10.73 -2.34
N PHE A 20 -4.82 -10.36 -1.35
CA PHE A 20 -4.89 -8.98 -0.88
C PHE A 20 -3.94 -8.73 0.30
N LEU A 21 -3.40 -7.51 0.34
CA LEU A 21 -2.69 -6.96 1.49
C LEU A 21 -3.66 -6.84 2.67
N SER A 22 -3.39 -7.58 3.75
CA SER A 22 -4.23 -7.66 4.93
C SER A 22 -3.51 -7.06 6.14
N HIS A 23 -4.26 -6.40 7.02
CA HIS A 23 -3.79 -5.97 8.32
C HIS A 23 -3.34 -7.16 9.20
N GLY A 24 -3.69 -8.40 8.84
CA GLY A 24 -3.39 -9.59 9.62
C GLY A 24 -4.19 -9.64 10.93
N GLU A 25 -4.00 -10.71 11.71
CA GLU A 25 -4.59 -10.82 13.05
C GLU A 25 -4.03 -9.69 13.93
N GLN A 26 -4.88 -9.08 14.77
CA GLN A 26 -4.48 -8.10 15.80
C GLN A 26 -3.68 -8.78 16.92
N ILE A 27 -2.55 -9.37 16.58
CA ILE A 27 -1.59 -9.89 17.54
C ILE A 27 -0.45 -8.88 17.53
N PRO A 28 -0.37 -8.03 18.57
CA PRO A 28 0.81 -7.22 18.80
C PRO A 28 2.05 -8.11 18.76
N ILE A 29 3.13 -7.65 18.11
CA ILE A 29 4.40 -8.40 18.05
C ILE A 29 4.90 -8.72 19.47
N GLU A 30 4.62 -7.81 20.40
CA GLU A 30 4.89 -7.92 21.84
C GLU A 30 3.72 -7.31 22.62
N THR A 31 3.55 -7.70 23.89
CA THR A 31 2.60 -7.06 24.80
C THR A 31 2.84 -5.54 24.83
N ASP A 32 1.79 -4.74 24.66
CA ASP A 32 1.82 -3.27 24.52
C ASP A 32 2.45 -2.71 23.23
N SER A 33 2.82 -3.56 22.27
CA SER A 33 3.28 -3.10 20.96
C SER A 33 2.16 -2.43 20.17
N GLN A 34 2.48 -1.28 19.59
CA GLN A 34 1.62 -0.58 18.64
C GLN A 34 1.70 -1.16 17.22
N LEU A 35 2.49 -2.23 17.02
CA LEU A 35 2.72 -2.87 15.73
C LEU A 35 1.99 -4.21 15.63
N SER A 36 1.33 -4.44 14.51
CA SER A 36 0.72 -5.72 14.13
C SER A 36 1.26 -6.20 12.79
N LYS A 37 1.36 -7.53 12.61
CA LYS A 37 1.91 -8.13 11.40
C LYS A 37 0.96 -7.96 10.21
N VAL A 38 1.48 -7.41 9.11
CA VAL A 38 0.78 -7.34 7.82
C VAL A 38 1.08 -8.59 6.99
N SER A 39 0.08 -9.11 6.28
CA SER A 39 0.17 -10.32 5.47
C SER A 39 -0.43 -10.13 4.07
N CYS A 40 -0.23 -11.12 3.19
CA CYS A 40 -0.77 -11.21 1.84
C CYS A 40 -1.50 -12.55 1.65
N ASP A 41 -2.56 -12.75 2.44
CA ASP A 41 -3.33 -14.00 2.57
C ASP A 41 -4.82 -13.84 2.28
N GLY A 42 -5.31 -12.62 2.02
CA GLY A 42 -6.73 -12.38 1.75
C GLY A 42 -7.19 -13.10 0.48
N MET A 43 -7.98 -14.18 0.64
CA MET A 43 -8.40 -15.03 -0.48
C MET A 43 -9.80 -14.68 -1.01
N SER A 44 -9.85 -14.40 -2.32
CA SER A 44 -11.02 -14.32 -3.23
C SER A 44 -12.08 -13.24 -3.02
N ARG A 45 -12.33 -12.74 -1.81
CA ARG A 45 -13.09 -11.49 -1.58
C ARG A 45 -12.47 -10.69 -0.44
N PRO A 46 -12.34 -9.37 -0.58
CA PRO A 46 -11.81 -8.56 0.49
C PRO A 46 -12.77 -8.60 1.69
N ALA A 47 -12.28 -9.08 2.83
CA ALA A 47 -12.94 -8.92 4.11
C ALA A 47 -12.51 -7.58 4.73
N ALA A 48 -13.03 -7.28 5.92
CA ALA A 48 -12.76 -6.02 6.60
C ALA A 48 -11.27 -5.78 6.90
N ASN A 49 -10.44 -6.84 6.89
CA ASN A 49 -9.01 -6.77 7.17
C ASN A 49 -8.16 -6.35 5.95
N GLU A 50 -8.73 -6.40 4.76
CA GLU A 50 -8.05 -6.07 3.50
C GLU A 50 -8.40 -4.65 3.02
N ILE A 51 -9.22 -3.90 3.77
CA ILE A 51 -9.66 -2.56 3.40
C ILE A 51 -8.74 -1.50 3.99
N TRP A 52 -8.13 -0.74 3.09
CA TRP A 52 -7.26 0.38 3.38
C TRP A 52 -7.89 1.68 2.89
N ILE A 53 -7.67 2.75 3.62
CA ILE A 53 -8.06 4.11 3.27
C ILE A 53 -6.82 4.83 2.79
N VAL A 54 -6.86 5.34 1.56
CA VAL A 54 -5.79 6.20 1.06
C VAL A 54 -5.90 7.54 1.76
N SER A 55 -4.87 7.94 2.50
CA SER A 55 -4.90 9.10 3.38
C SER A 55 -3.70 10.01 3.17
N SER A 56 -3.77 11.22 3.74
CA SER A 56 -2.66 12.18 3.70
C SER A 56 -1.40 11.56 4.30
N PRO A 57 -0.21 11.75 3.68
CA PRO A 57 1.03 11.29 4.26
C PRO A 57 1.35 12.06 5.56
N TYR A 58 2.20 11.46 6.39
CA TYR A 58 2.73 12.11 7.58
C TYR A 58 3.50 13.38 7.19
N GLY A 59 3.23 14.47 7.92
CA GLY A 59 3.85 15.79 7.69
C GLY A 59 3.11 16.66 6.65
N GLU A 60 2.10 16.14 5.97
CA GLU A 60 1.30 16.91 5.01
C GLU A 60 -0.21 16.81 5.31
N ASN A 61 -0.97 17.75 4.75
CA ASN A 61 -2.43 17.76 4.80
C ASN A 61 -2.99 17.82 3.38
N LYS A 62 -3.36 16.66 2.83
CA LYS A 62 -4.04 16.51 1.54
C LYS A 62 -5.55 16.56 1.73
N VAL A 63 -6.26 17.17 0.78
CA VAL A 63 -7.71 17.32 0.87
C VAL A 63 -8.39 16.02 0.42
N PRO A 64 -9.32 15.46 1.21
CA PRO A 64 -10.11 14.32 0.77
C PRO A 64 -10.85 14.63 -0.55
N GLY A 65 -10.81 13.69 -1.48
CA GLY A 65 -11.36 13.85 -2.82
C GLY A 65 -10.35 14.32 -3.86
N ASP A 66 -9.17 14.83 -3.47
CA ASP A 66 -8.14 15.20 -4.45
C ASP A 66 -7.62 13.96 -5.20
N PRO A 67 -7.39 14.06 -6.52
CA PRO A 67 -6.82 12.98 -7.30
C PRO A 67 -5.37 12.73 -6.89
N ILE A 68 -4.97 11.46 -6.94
CA ILE A 68 -3.59 11.07 -6.63
C ILE A 68 -2.83 10.94 -7.93
N HIS A 69 -1.86 11.83 -8.13
CA HIS A 69 -0.95 11.74 -9.27
C HIS A 69 0.12 10.69 -9.02
N TYR A 70 0.65 10.11 -10.09
CA TYR A 70 1.85 9.28 -9.95
C TYR A 70 3.00 10.09 -9.36
N ASN A 71 3.85 9.42 -8.58
CA ASN A 71 4.89 10.00 -7.74
C ASN A 71 4.37 10.88 -6.60
N SER A 72 3.07 10.83 -6.28
CA SER A 72 2.55 11.40 -5.03
C SER A 72 2.86 10.49 -3.85
N ILE A 73 3.03 11.11 -2.68
CA ILE A 73 3.19 10.42 -1.41
C ILE A 73 1.81 10.25 -0.74
N ILE A 74 1.55 9.07 -0.21
CA ILE A 74 0.32 8.71 0.49
C ILE A 74 0.64 8.04 1.82
N SER A 75 -0.37 7.90 2.68
CA SER A 75 -0.38 6.90 3.73
C SER A 75 -1.57 5.96 3.57
N LEU A 76 -1.37 4.66 3.83
CA LEU A 76 -2.42 3.66 3.78
C LEU A 76 -2.86 3.34 5.20
N LYS A 77 -4.10 3.70 5.54
CA LYS A 77 -4.67 3.51 6.87
C LYS A 77 -5.69 2.38 6.85
N HIS A 78 -5.48 1.33 7.62
CA HIS A 78 -6.43 0.24 7.73
C HIS A 78 -7.78 0.75 8.26
N GLU A 79 -8.89 0.36 7.63
CA GLU A 79 -10.22 0.91 7.91
C GLU A 79 -10.66 0.62 9.35
N THR A 80 -10.58 -0.65 9.76
CA THR A 80 -11.18 -1.12 11.01
C THR A 80 -10.38 -0.68 12.24
N THR A 81 -9.06 -0.80 12.18
CA THR A 81 -8.17 -0.51 13.34
C THR A 81 -7.66 0.92 13.33
N GLY A 82 -7.59 1.54 12.16
CA GLY A 82 -6.96 2.84 11.98
C GLY A 82 -5.43 2.82 11.99
N GLY A 83 -4.81 1.63 12.02
CA GLY A 83 -3.36 1.49 11.92
C GLY A 83 -2.84 1.81 10.53
N SER A 84 -1.68 2.47 10.44
CA SER A 84 -1.05 2.85 9.17
C SER A 84 -0.09 1.77 8.69
N LEU A 85 -0.05 1.49 7.40
CA LEU A 85 0.99 0.67 6.79
C LEU A 85 2.35 1.32 7.05
N HIS A 86 3.25 0.58 7.67
CA HIS A 86 4.47 1.12 8.27
C HIS A 86 5.67 0.25 7.95
N ALA A 87 6.72 0.87 7.44
CA ALA A 87 7.99 0.21 7.18
C ALA A 87 8.90 0.23 8.41
N THR A 88 9.58 -0.87 8.67
CA THR A 88 10.88 -0.85 9.35
C THR A 88 11.97 -1.18 8.33
N GLU A 89 13.16 -1.62 8.76
CA GLU A 89 14.29 -1.91 7.85
C GLU A 89 13.86 -2.73 6.63
N ASN A 90 13.42 -3.98 6.83
CA ASN A 90 12.98 -4.87 5.74
C ASN A 90 11.56 -5.45 5.95
N ASN A 91 10.86 -4.99 6.99
CA ASN A 91 9.56 -5.55 7.38
C ASN A 91 8.44 -4.52 7.25
N VAL A 92 7.22 -5.01 7.08
CA VAL A 92 6.01 -4.19 6.96
C VAL A 92 5.04 -4.56 8.07
N TRP A 93 4.54 -3.54 8.74
CA TRP A 93 3.67 -3.63 9.89
C TRP A 93 2.45 -2.72 9.72
N SER A 94 1.41 -2.97 10.50
CA SER A 94 0.40 -1.97 10.80
C SER A 94 0.78 -1.28 12.10
N PHE A 95 0.85 0.03 12.10
CA PHE A 95 1.24 0.84 13.26
C PHE A 95 0.07 1.68 13.75
N MET A 96 -0.28 1.60 15.05
CA MET A 96 -1.29 2.42 15.71
C MET A 96 -0.82 3.86 15.95
N GLY A 97 -0.33 4.49 14.89
CA GLY A 97 0.22 5.83 14.82
C GLY A 97 0.55 6.17 13.37
N ARG A 98 1.28 7.27 13.15
CA ARG A 98 1.80 7.64 11.83
C ARG A 98 3.17 8.28 12.02
N SER A 99 4.11 7.95 11.16
CA SER A 99 5.42 8.60 11.09
C SER A 99 5.89 8.66 9.63
N GLU A 100 7.09 9.18 9.40
CA GLU A 100 7.71 9.21 8.07
C GLU A 100 7.80 7.81 7.44
N ASN A 101 7.94 6.76 8.26
CA ASN A 101 7.95 5.37 7.81
C ASN A 101 6.58 4.85 7.33
N SER A 102 5.51 5.63 7.53
CA SER A 102 4.18 5.35 7.00
C SER A 102 3.87 6.09 5.69
N ASN A 103 4.88 6.76 5.11
CA ASN A 103 4.80 7.44 3.83
C ASN A 103 5.22 6.51 2.70
N TRP A 104 4.35 6.39 1.70
CA TRP A 104 4.53 5.53 0.54
C TRP A 104 4.40 6.36 -0.74
N LEU A 105 5.40 6.24 -1.61
CA LEU A 105 5.40 6.81 -2.94
C LEU A 105 4.64 5.87 -3.89
N VAL A 106 3.60 6.39 -4.55
CA VAL A 106 2.85 5.63 -5.55
C VAL A 106 3.51 5.82 -6.91
N ARG A 107 4.21 4.80 -7.40
CA ARG A 107 4.82 4.81 -8.73
C ARG A 107 3.99 3.96 -9.67
N ARG A 108 3.90 4.39 -10.94
CA ARG A 108 3.29 3.58 -11.99
C ARG A 108 4.25 2.44 -12.34
N HIS A 109 3.75 1.21 -12.37
CA HIS A 109 4.51 0.13 -12.99
C HIS A 109 4.36 0.25 -14.51
N THR A 110 5.48 0.35 -15.21
CA THR A 110 5.53 0.36 -16.68
C THR A 110 6.74 -0.43 -17.13
N THR A 111 6.62 -1.14 -18.25
CA THR A 111 7.74 -1.81 -18.93
C THR A 111 8.36 -0.93 -20.01
N GLU A 112 7.81 0.27 -20.25
CA GLU A 112 8.32 1.20 -21.25
C GLU A 112 9.40 2.12 -20.66
N PRO A 113 10.65 2.05 -21.16
CA PRO A 113 11.81 2.76 -20.61
C PRO A 113 11.65 4.27 -20.42
N GLY A 114 10.82 4.92 -21.23
CA GLY A 114 10.59 6.38 -21.21
C GLY A 114 9.51 6.84 -20.23
N TYR A 115 8.72 5.93 -19.67
CA TYR A 115 7.63 6.25 -18.75
C TYR A 115 7.93 5.88 -17.30
N HIS A 116 9.09 5.27 -17.02
CA HIS A 116 9.53 5.06 -15.65
C HIS A 116 9.65 6.41 -14.95
N ASN A 117 8.84 6.61 -13.91
CA ASN A 117 8.73 7.86 -13.16
C ASN A 117 8.06 9.02 -13.90
N ASP A 118 7.35 8.78 -15.00
CA ASP A 118 6.50 9.82 -15.60
C ASP A 118 5.47 10.30 -14.55
N PRO A 119 5.55 11.56 -14.06
CA PRO A 119 4.59 12.08 -13.09
C PRO A 119 3.24 12.36 -13.75
N ASN A 120 3.14 12.31 -15.07
CA ASN A 120 1.90 12.58 -15.76
C ASN A 120 0.90 11.46 -15.53
N GLY A 121 -0.35 11.89 -15.34
CA GLY A 121 -1.47 10.99 -15.10
C GLY A 121 -1.83 10.88 -13.62
N VAL A 122 -2.91 10.15 -13.40
CA VAL A 122 -3.53 9.94 -12.10
C VAL A 122 -3.67 8.44 -11.88
N TRP A 123 -3.53 8.02 -10.64
CA TRP A 123 -3.73 6.63 -10.24
C TRP A 123 -5.20 6.24 -10.45
N ALA A 124 -5.46 5.37 -11.41
CA ALA A 124 -6.78 4.83 -11.70
C ALA A 124 -6.94 3.41 -11.16
N ILE A 125 -8.19 2.99 -10.98
CA ILE A 125 -8.51 1.61 -10.63
C ILE A 125 -7.96 0.67 -11.71
N GLY A 126 -7.33 -0.42 -11.28
CA GLY A 126 -6.77 -1.45 -12.16
C GLY A 126 -5.38 -1.11 -12.70
N ASP A 127 -4.86 0.08 -12.43
CA ASP A 127 -3.45 0.38 -12.72
C ASP A 127 -2.54 -0.47 -11.85
N ILE A 128 -1.50 -1.03 -12.47
CA ILE A 128 -0.41 -1.71 -11.76
C ILE A 128 0.54 -0.63 -11.24
N ILE A 129 0.83 -0.70 -9.95
CA ILE A 129 1.63 0.26 -9.21
C ILE A 129 2.75 -0.44 -8.44
N ILE A 130 3.70 0.38 -8.01
CA ILE A 130 4.73 0.06 -7.04
C ILE A 130 4.50 0.99 -5.86
N LEU A 131 4.50 0.42 -4.65
CA LEU A 131 4.45 1.18 -3.40
C LEU A 131 5.85 1.19 -2.80
N GLU A 132 6.57 2.30 -2.94
CA GLU A 132 7.93 2.46 -2.43
C GLU A 132 7.89 3.25 -1.11
N ASN A 133 8.48 2.70 -0.05
CA ASN A 133 8.55 3.44 1.20
C ASN A 133 9.50 4.64 1.07
N VAL A 134 9.05 5.81 1.55
CA VAL A 134 9.81 7.06 1.37
C VAL A 134 11.08 7.08 2.21
N SER A 135 11.09 6.48 3.40
CA SER A 135 12.22 6.55 4.33
C SER A 135 13.38 5.66 3.90
N ASN A 136 13.13 4.38 3.61
CA ASN A 136 14.18 3.42 3.28
C ASN A 136 14.35 3.15 1.77
N LYS A 137 13.49 3.72 0.92
CA LYS A 137 13.52 3.59 -0.55
C LYS A 137 13.31 2.16 -1.07
N LEU A 138 12.72 1.29 -0.25
CA LEU A 138 12.44 -0.08 -0.64
C LEU A 138 10.98 -0.26 -1.07
N PRO A 139 10.71 -1.05 -2.12
CA PRO A 139 9.36 -1.32 -2.57
C PRO A 139 8.69 -2.42 -1.76
N LEU A 140 7.36 -2.31 -1.66
CA LEU A 140 6.52 -3.35 -1.09
C LEU A 140 6.68 -4.63 -1.90
N TYR A 141 6.98 -5.71 -1.21
CA TYR A 141 7.27 -7.01 -1.80
C TYR A 141 6.39 -8.08 -1.16
N SER A 142 5.93 -9.03 -1.98
CA SER A 142 5.33 -10.26 -1.47
C SER A 142 5.72 -11.45 -2.34
N ASN A 143 5.81 -12.62 -1.71
CA ASN A 143 6.02 -13.89 -2.39
C ASN A 143 4.88 -14.86 -2.07
N ASP A 144 4.96 -16.06 -2.63
CA ASP A 144 3.92 -17.10 -2.53
C ASP A 144 3.68 -17.60 -1.09
N ASN A 145 4.50 -17.19 -0.11
CA ASN A 145 4.39 -17.60 1.29
C ASN A 145 3.52 -16.67 2.14
N HIS A 146 2.67 -15.84 1.51
CA HIS A 146 1.76 -14.90 2.19
C HIS A 146 2.45 -13.82 3.05
N ASN A 147 3.77 -13.71 2.98
CA ASN A 147 4.52 -12.71 3.72
C ASN A 147 4.61 -11.41 2.90
N VAL A 148 4.70 -10.31 3.63
CA VAL A 148 4.91 -8.97 3.08
C VAL A 148 6.18 -8.40 3.70
N SER A 149 7.06 -7.90 2.86
CA SER A 149 8.36 -7.34 3.23
C SER A 149 8.70 -6.15 2.34
N LEU A 150 9.92 -5.65 2.49
CA LEU A 150 10.48 -4.59 1.66
C LEU A 150 11.72 -5.14 0.98
N ASP A 151 11.67 -5.29 -0.34
CA ASP A 151 12.77 -5.87 -1.13
C ASP A 151 12.59 -5.60 -2.63
N GLY A 152 13.66 -5.77 -3.40
CA GLY A 152 13.69 -5.62 -4.84
C GLY A 152 13.91 -4.18 -5.31
N ASP A 153 13.88 -3.99 -6.64
CA ASP A 153 14.05 -2.69 -7.31
C ASP A 153 12.73 -2.03 -7.72
N GLY A 154 11.61 -2.72 -7.49
CA GLY A 154 10.26 -2.28 -7.80
C GLY A 154 9.74 -2.76 -9.15
N TYR A 155 10.58 -3.32 -10.03
CA TYR A 155 10.18 -3.74 -11.37
C TYR A 155 9.95 -5.26 -11.48
N GLU A 156 10.29 -6.01 -10.43
CA GLU A 156 10.05 -7.44 -10.35
C GLU A 156 8.56 -7.77 -10.20
N GLU A 157 8.14 -8.97 -10.61
CA GLU A 157 6.75 -9.44 -10.47
C GLU A 157 6.22 -9.36 -9.04
N ASN A 158 7.10 -9.57 -8.06
CA ASN A 158 6.77 -9.59 -6.64
C ASN A 158 6.61 -8.19 -6.02
N ASN A 159 6.90 -7.13 -6.78
CA ASN A 159 6.65 -5.75 -6.40
C ASN A 159 5.42 -5.14 -7.08
N LYS A 160 4.69 -5.93 -7.88
CA LYS A 160 3.52 -5.45 -8.63
C LYS A 160 2.26 -5.59 -7.81
N TRP A 161 1.59 -4.46 -7.62
CA TRP A 161 0.32 -4.38 -6.90
C TRP A 161 -0.69 -3.62 -7.74
N TYR A 162 -1.98 -3.87 -7.54
CA TYR A 162 -3.01 -3.00 -8.09
C TYR A 162 -4.11 -2.76 -7.06
N ALA A 163 -4.82 -1.64 -7.17
CA ALA A 163 -5.90 -1.30 -6.25
C ALA A 163 -7.28 -1.42 -6.88
N GLU A 164 -8.22 -1.86 -6.06
CA GLU A 164 -9.65 -1.93 -6.36
C GLU A 164 -10.41 -1.08 -5.32
N ILE A 165 -11.55 -0.50 -5.70
CA ILE A 165 -12.41 0.19 -4.71
C ILE A 165 -13.16 -0.87 -3.90
N ALA A 166 -13.10 -0.76 -2.58
CA ALA A 166 -13.84 -1.66 -1.69
C ALA A 166 -15.35 -1.34 -1.74
N GLY A 167 -16.19 -2.39 -1.87
CA GLY A 167 -17.65 -2.27 -1.76
C GLY A 167 -18.39 -1.91 -3.06
N GLN A 168 -17.79 -2.16 -4.23
CA GLN A 168 -18.48 -2.13 -5.53
C GLN A 168 -19.02 -3.51 -5.94
#